data_AF-A0A2N8HCL9-F1
#
_entry.id   AF-A0A2N8HCL9-F1
#
_cell.length_a   1.000
_cell.length_b   1.000
_cell.length_c   1.000
_cell.angle_alpha   90.00
_cell.angle_beta   90.00
_cell.angle_gamma   90.00
#
_symmetry.space_group_name_H-M   'P 1'
#
loop_
_entity.id
_entity.type
_entity.pdbx_description
1 polymer ?
#
loop_
_entity_poly.entity_id
_entity_poly.type
_entity_poly.pdbx_seq_one_letter_code
_entity_poly.pdbx_strand_id
1 'polypeptide(L)'
;MPLTLRFSDDEARDLAEMLSMAAAVAAANQQDGAEARLAAWGKLISRLMEELSSTPKLKGRIAYADDLGGYAFTRQYEENAFYQDCLDEYRDNIFWADLVTRMADKAISEHLGPEYFENMPEEDRRQTAEALEKSLWQECARYGIDRLGFILPPTDG
;
A
#
# COMPACT_ATOMS: atom_id res chain seq x y z
N MET A 1 -33.15 15.76 -5.84
CA MET A 1 -32.74 15.50 -7.23
C MET A 1 -31.61 14.48 -7.21
N PRO A 2 -31.63 13.42 -8.04
CA PRO A 2 -30.45 12.59 -8.22
C PRO A 2 -29.33 13.42 -8.84
N LEU A 3 -28.11 13.24 -8.35
CA LEU A 3 -26.90 13.84 -8.94
C LEU A 3 -26.64 13.16 -10.28
N THR A 4 -26.50 13.92 -11.36
CA THR A 4 -26.09 13.41 -12.67
C THR A 4 -24.74 14.01 -13.02
N LEU A 5 -23.72 13.16 -13.11
CA LEU A 5 -22.39 13.52 -13.58
C LEU A 5 -22.23 13.00 -15.01
N ARG A 6 -21.61 13.79 -15.88
CA ARG A 6 -21.29 13.39 -17.26
C ARG A 6 -19.78 13.37 -17.38
N PHE A 7 -19.24 12.24 -17.80
CA PHE A 7 -17.83 12.04 -18.04
C PHE A 7 -17.60 11.75 -19.52
N SER A 8 -16.49 12.23 -20.05
CA SER A 8 -15.90 11.66 -21.26
C SER A 8 -15.40 10.24 -21.00
N ASP A 9 -15.12 9.48 -22.06
CA ASP A 9 -14.62 8.12 -21.91
C ASP A 9 -13.26 8.07 -21.17
N ASP A 10 -12.43 9.10 -21.29
CA ASP A 10 -11.15 9.20 -20.55
C ASP A 10 -11.37 9.51 -19.08
N GLU A 11 -12.24 10.48 -18.75
CA GLU A 11 -12.56 10.78 -17.35
C GLU A 11 -13.24 9.59 -16.66
N ALA A 12 -14.06 8.82 -17.38
CA ALA A 12 -14.67 7.60 -16.87
C ALA A 12 -13.62 6.52 -16.54
N ARG A 13 -12.59 6.37 -17.39
CA ARG A 13 -11.43 5.51 -17.12
C ARG A 13 -10.68 5.99 -15.89
N ASP A 14 -10.34 7.28 -15.84
CA ASP A 14 -9.56 7.83 -14.73
C ASP A 14 -10.31 7.69 -13.40
N LEU A 15 -11.63 7.88 -13.41
CA LEU A 15 -12.48 7.62 -12.25
C LEU A 15 -12.45 6.14 -11.82
N ALA A 16 -12.53 5.20 -12.77
CA ALA A 16 -12.46 3.76 -12.45
C ALA A 16 -11.09 3.38 -11.85
N GLU A 17 -10.01 3.98 -12.35
CA GLU A 17 -8.65 3.83 -11.82
C GLU A 17 -8.53 4.41 -10.40
N MET A 18 -9.07 5.60 -10.15
CA MET A 18 -9.13 6.20 -8.80
C MET A 18 -9.93 5.34 -7.82
N LEU A 19 -11.07 4.78 -8.26
CA LEU A 19 -11.89 3.88 -7.45
C LEU A 19 -11.11 2.60 -7.08
N SER A 20 -10.36 2.04 -8.03
CA SER A 20 -9.56 0.83 -7.81
C SER A 20 -8.40 1.10 -6.84
N MET A 21 -7.73 2.26 -6.97
CA MET A 21 -6.72 2.70 -6.00
C MET A 21 -7.32 2.87 -4.59
N ALA A 22 -8.48 3.51 -4.47
CA ALA A 22 -9.17 3.67 -3.18
C ALA A 22 -9.55 2.32 -2.55
N ALA A 23 -10.00 1.35 -3.36
CA ALA A 23 -10.28 0.00 -2.89
C ALA A 23 -9.02 -0.70 -2.37
N ALA A 24 -7.91 -0.63 -3.11
CA ALA A 24 -6.63 -1.24 -2.73
C ALA A 24 -6.09 -0.67 -1.41
N VAL A 25 -6.11 0.66 -1.26
CA VAL A 25 -5.65 1.34 -0.04
C VAL A 25 -6.55 0.99 1.16
N ALA A 26 -7.87 0.96 0.96
CA ALA A 26 -8.81 0.58 2.02
C ALA A 26 -8.64 -0.88 2.47
N ALA A 27 -8.38 -1.78 1.52
CA ALA A 27 -8.12 -3.19 1.82
C ALA A 27 -6.81 -3.40 2.59
N ALA A 28 -5.78 -2.59 2.33
CA ALA A 28 -4.50 -2.63 3.02
C ALA A 28 -4.52 -2.00 4.43
N ASN A 29 -5.46 -1.08 4.69
CA ASN A 29 -5.54 -0.31 5.94
C ASN A 29 -6.79 -0.66 6.76
N GLN A 30 -6.98 -1.95 7.07
CA GLN A 30 -8.11 -2.38 7.90
C GLN A 30 -7.84 -2.00 9.35
N GLN A 31 -8.64 -1.08 9.88
CA GLN A 31 -8.68 -0.75 11.29
C GLN A 31 -9.73 -1.62 11.99
N ASP A 32 -9.42 -2.07 13.21
CA ASP A 32 -10.35 -2.81 14.04
C ASP A 32 -11.66 -2.02 14.23
N GLY A 33 -12.80 -2.66 13.97
CA GLY A 33 -14.13 -2.04 14.10
C GLY A 33 -14.61 -1.25 12.88
N ALA A 34 -13.82 -1.18 11.80
CA ALA A 34 -14.22 -0.51 10.55
C ALA A 34 -14.89 -1.44 9.52
N GLU A 35 -15.10 -2.72 9.83
CA GLU A 35 -15.48 -3.77 8.88
C GLU A 35 -16.79 -3.46 8.17
N ALA A 36 -17.80 -2.99 8.91
CA ALA A 36 -19.09 -2.62 8.34
C ALA A 36 -18.97 -1.43 7.37
N ARG A 37 -18.12 -0.45 7.69
CA ARG A 37 -17.89 0.73 6.85
C ARG A 37 -17.12 0.35 5.58
N LEU A 38 -16.11 -0.51 5.71
CA LEU A 38 -15.34 -1.05 4.59
C LEU A 38 -16.21 -1.88 3.65
N ALA A 39 -17.08 -2.74 4.19
CA ALA A 39 -18.04 -3.49 3.37
C ALA A 39 -19.01 -2.57 2.62
N ALA A 40 -19.52 -1.52 3.26
CA ALA A 40 -20.37 -0.53 2.61
C ALA A 40 -19.62 0.26 1.53
N TRP A 41 -18.34 0.58 1.78
CA TRP A 41 -17.46 1.26 0.83
C TRP A 41 -17.18 0.40 -0.39
N GLY A 42 -16.81 -0.87 -0.20
CA GLY A 42 -16.57 -1.83 -1.28
C GLY A 42 -17.81 -2.05 -2.15
N LYS A 43 -19.01 -2.14 -1.56
CA LYS A 43 -20.28 -2.21 -2.31
C LYS A 43 -20.52 -0.97 -3.16
N LEU A 44 -20.20 0.23 -2.64
CA LEU A 44 -20.31 1.47 -3.42
C LEU A 44 -19.35 1.45 -4.61
N ILE A 45 -18.07 1.11 -4.37
CA ILE A 45 -17.07 1.01 -5.44
C ILE A 45 -17.51 0.01 -6.51
N SER A 46 -17.89 -1.22 -6.11
CA SER A 46 -18.32 -2.25 -7.06
C SER A 46 -19.49 -1.78 -7.92
N ARG A 47 -20.49 -1.10 -7.34
CA ARG A 47 -21.62 -0.56 -8.11
C ARG A 47 -21.17 0.51 -9.10
N LEU A 48 -20.27 1.41 -8.70
CA LEU A 48 -19.74 2.44 -9.60
C LEU A 48 -18.90 1.82 -10.73
N MET A 49 -18.09 0.80 -10.42
CA MET A 49 -17.32 0.04 -11.42
C MET A 49 -18.23 -0.68 -12.41
N GLU A 50 -19.33 -1.28 -11.95
CA GLU A 50 -20.35 -1.88 -12.80
C GLU A 50 -20.97 -0.85 -13.77
N GLU A 51 -21.36 0.33 -13.27
CA GLU A 51 -21.90 1.41 -14.10
C GLU A 51 -20.87 1.87 -15.16
N LEU A 52 -19.61 2.05 -14.75
CA LEU A 52 -18.51 2.48 -15.63
C LEU A 52 -18.14 1.42 -16.68
N SER A 53 -18.32 0.13 -16.39
CA SER A 53 -18.02 -0.98 -17.31
C SER A 53 -18.77 -0.90 -18.64
N SER A 54 -19.90 -0.18 -18.68
CA SER A 54 -20.70 0.05 -19.88
C SER A 54 -20.10 1.09 -20.83
N THR A 55 -19.09 1.83 -20.40
CA THR A 55 -18.41 2.86 -21.20
C THR A 55 -17.59 2.20 -22.32
N PRO A 56 -17.60 2.73 -23.55
CA PRO A 56 -16.90 2.10 -24.69
C PRO A 56 -15.42 1.78 -24.41
N LYS A 57 -14.68 2.69 -23.75
CA LYS A 57 -13.27 2.48 -23.39
C LYS A 57 -13.03 1.44 -22.30
N LEU A 58 -14.03 1.14 -21.47
CA LEU A 58 -13.92 0.24 -20.30
C LEU A 58 -14.60 -1.11 -20.53
N LYS A 59 -15.35 -1.25 -21.63
CA LYS A 59 -16.03 -2.49 -21.99
C LYS A 59 -15.03 -3.64 -22.11
N GLY A 60 -15.26 -4.70 -21.34
CA GLY A 60 -14.40 -5.88 -21.28
C GLY A 60 -13.10 -5.70 -20.48
N ARG A 61 -12.86 -4.51 -19.91
CA ARG A 61 -11.74 -4.24 -19.00
C ARG A 61 -12.14 -4.29 -17.53
N ILE A 62 -13.43 -4.13 -17.25
CA ILE A 62 -14.02 -4.30 -15.92
C ILE A 62 -14.95 -5.51 -15.97
N ALA A 63 -14.83 -6.40 -14.98
CA ALA A 63 -15.65 -7.60 -14.85
C ALA A 63 -15.93 -7.90 -13.38
N TYR A 64 -16.95 -8.73 -13.13
CA TYR A 64 -17.18 -9.25 -11.79
C TYR A 64 -16.07 -10.23 -11.41
N ALA A 65 -15.41 -9.98 -10.29
CA ALA A 65 -14.33 -10.77 -9.73
C ALA A 65 -14.87 -11.53 -8.52
N ASP A 66 -15.06 -12.85 -8.66
CA ASP A 66 -15.68 -13.70 -7.64
C ASP A 66 -14.88 -13.75 -6.33
N ASP A 67 -13.55 -13.66 -6.43
CA ASP A 67 -12.61 -13.62 -5.32
C ASP A 67 -12.73 -12.32 -4.49
N LEU A 68 -13.04 -11.21 -5.15
CA LEU A 68 -13.28 -9.91 -4.51
C LEU A 68 -14.75 -9.68 -4.16
N GLY A 69 -15.67 -10.51 -4.67
CA GLY A 69 -17.11 -10.36 -4.49
C GLY A 69 -17.68 -9.09 -5.12
N GLY A 70 -17.05 -8.54 -6.16
CA GLY A 70 -17.41 -7.26 -6.76
C GLY A 70 -16.80 -7.01 -8.13
N TYR A 71 -17.21 -5.92 -8.79
CA TYR A 71 -16.65 -5.51 -10.08
C TYR A 71 -15.29 -4.81 -9.90
N ALA A 72 -14.30 -5.28 -10.65
CA ALA A 72 -12.94 -4.78 -10.64
C ALA A 72 -12.34 -4.82 -12.06
N PHE A 73 -11.17 -4.20 -12.25
CA PHE A 73 -10.44 -4.35 -13.51
C PHE A 73 -10.00 -5.80 -13.72
N THR A 74 -10.01 -6.24 -14.97
CA THR A 74 -9.42 -7.51 -15.37
C THR A 74 -7.91 -7.43 -15.24
N ARG A 75 -7.26 -8.52 -14.82
CA ARG A 75 -5.80 -8.62 -14.71
C ARG A 75 -5.05 -8.11 -15.95
N GLN A 76 -5.55 -8.43 -17.15
CA GLN A 76 -4.95 -7.97 -18.42
C GLN A 76 -4.87 -6.43 -18.53
N TYR A 77 -5.86 -5.72 -17.97
CA TYR A 77 -5.85 -4.26 -17.92
C TYR A 77 -4.85 -3.77 -16.86
N GLU A 78 -4.88 -4.38 -15.68
CA GLU A 78 -4.05 -3.99 -14.53
C GLU A 78 -2.56 -4.01 -14.86
N GLU A 79 -2.09 -5.01 -15.61
CA GLU A 79 -0.68 -5.20 -15.98
C GLU A 79 -0.02 -3.97 -16.65
N ASN A 80 -0.79 -3.06 -17.22
CA ASN A 80 -0.28 -1.85 -17.89
C ASN A 80 -1.05 -0.59 -17.47
N ALA A 81 -1.76 -0.63 -16.35
CA ALA A 81 -2.59 0.48 -15.90
C ALA A 81 -1.78 1.45 -15.03
N PHE A 82 -1.95 2.75 -15.29
CA PHE A 82 -1.23 3.82 -14.59
C PHE A 82 -1.44 3.76 -13.06
N TYR A 83 -2.66 3.46 -12.59
CA TYR A 83 -2.90 3.33 -11.15
C TYR A 83 -2.16 2.17 -10.49
N GLN A 84 -1.85 1.09 -11.22
CA GLN A 84 -1.06 -0.02 -10.68
C GLN A 84 0.39 0.41 -10.51
N ASP A 85 0.97 1.11 -11.48
CA ASP A 85 2.31 1.69 -11.35
C ASP A 85 2.38 2.61 -10.11
N CYS A 86 1.36 3.44 -9.88
CA CYS A 86 1.27 4.28 -8.70
C CYS A 86 1.15 3.48 -7.38
N LEU A 87 0.36 2.40 -7.38
CA LEU A 87 0.20 1.54 -6.20
C LEU A 87 1.49 0.79 -5.88
N ASP A 88 2.19 0.30 -6.90
CA ASP A 88 3.44 -0.43 -6.74
C ASP A 88 4.55 0.50 -6.24
N GLU A 89 4.70 1.69 -6.83
CA GLU A 89 5.64 2.69 -6.33
C GLU A 89 5.30 3.11 -4.87
N TYR A 90 4.02 3.27 -4.53
CA TYR A 90 3.61 3.57 -3.16
C TYR A 90 3.98 2.43 -2.20
N ARG A 91 3.68 1.17 -2.56
CA ARG A 91 4.01 -0.01 -1.75
C ARG A 91 5.51 -0.15 -1.55
N ASP A 92 6.29 0.03 -2.62
CA ASP A 92 7.75 -0.05 -2.57
C ASP A 92 8.32 1.03 -1.64
N ASN A 93 7.86 2.27 -1.76
CA ASN A 93 8.30 3.37 -0.90
C ASN A 93 7.97 3.10 0.58
N ILE A 94 6.78 2.59 0.88
CA ILE A 94 6.38 2.25 2.25
C ILE A 94 7.23 1.09 2.79
N PHE A 95 7.44 0.05 1.98
CA PHE A 95 8.26 -1.10 2.35
C PHE A 95 9.70 -0.66 2.70
N TRP A 96 10.35 0.11 1.82
CA TRP A 96 11.73 0.55 2.04
C TRP A 96 11.86 1.51 3.23
N ALA A 97 10.88 2.39 3.42
CA ALA A 97 10.86 3.29 4.57
C ALA A 97 10.77 2.50 5.89
N ASP A 98 9.79 1.59 5.99
CA ASP A 98 9.59 0.78 7.20
C ASP A 98 10.78 -0.15 7.47
N LEU A 99 11.36 -0.75 6.43
CA LEU A 99 12.55 -1.59 6.55
C LEU A 99 13.73 -0.82 7.14
N VAL A 100 14.03 0.36 6.57
CA VAL A 100 15.16 1.20 6.99
C VAL A 100 14.99 1.68 8.43
N THR A 101 13.79 2.15 8.80
CA THR A 101 13.49 2.57 10.17
C THR A 101 13.65 1.42 11.16
N ARG A 102 13.07 0.24 10.89
CA ARG A 102 13.21 -0.92 11.78
C ARG A 102 14.65 -1.40 11.93
N MET A 103 15.42 -1.33 10.85
CA MET A 103 16.85 -1.67 10.90
C MET A 103 17.64 -0.68 11.75
N ALA A 104 17.35 0.62 11.63
CA ALA A 104 17.98 1.64 12.46
C ALA A 104 17.63 1.46 13.94
N ASP A 105 16.34 1.27 14.25
CA ASP A 105 15.86 1.00 15.60
C ASP A 105 16.53 -0.24 16.21
N LYS A 106 16.64 -1.32 15.44
CA LYS A 106 17.31 -2.54 15.89
C LYS A 106 18.79 -2.29 16.20
N ALA A 107 19.51 -1.63 15.30
CA ALA A 107 20.94 -1.34 15.49
C ALA A 107 21.19 -0.42 16.69
N ILE A 108 20.31 0.56 16.94
CA ILE A 108 20.39 1.42 18.12
C ILE A 108 20.10 0.63 19.39
N SER A 109 19.06 -0.21 19.38
CA SER A 109 18.70 -1.08 20.50
C SER A 109 19.85 -2.05 20.87
N GLU A 110 20.53 -2.63 19.88
CA GLU A 110 21.71 -3.47 20.09
C GLU A 110 22.90 -2.68 20.67
N HIS A 111 23.03 -1.40 20.34
CA HIS A 111 24.14 -0.55 20.82
C HIS A 111 23.90 0.01 22.23
N LEU A 112 22.70 0.50 22.51
CA LEU A 112 22.35 1.18 23.77
C LEU A 112 21.75 0.22 24.82
N GLY A 113 21.33 -0.97 24.39
CA GLY A 113 20.56 -1.92 25.17
C GLY A 113 19.04 -1.68 25.04
N PRO A 114 18.23 -2.76 25.02
CA PRO A 114 16.80 -2.68 24.75
C PRO A 114 16.04 -1.85 25.79
N GLU A 115 16.40 -1.99 27.08
CA GLU A 115 15.76 -1.21 28.16
C GLU A 115 16.00 0.30 28.00
N TYR A 116 17.18 0.71 27.53
CA TYR A 116 17.46 2.13 27.33
C TYR A 116 16.70 2.67 26.11
N PHE A 117 16.68 1.90 25.03
CA PHE A 117 15.99 2.26 23.79
C PHE A 117 14.47 2.38 23.97
N GLU A 118 13.85 1.43 24.66
CA GLU A 118 12.39 1.44 24.92
C GLU A 118 11.95 2.65 25.76
N ASN A 119 12.81 3.08 26.69
CA ASN A 119 12.56 4.23 27.57
C ASN A 119 12.96 5.59 26.97
N MET A 120 13.61 5.60 25.80
CA MET A 120 14.03 6.84 25.12
C MET A 120 12.80 7.57 24.56
N PRO A 121 12.68 8.92 24.69
CA PRO A 121 11.62 9.67 24.03
C PRO A 121 11.63 9.50 22.49
N GLU A 122 10.47 9.55 21.85
CA GLU A 122 10.37 9.34 20.39
C GLU A 122 11.22 10.34 19.58
N GLU A 123 11.23 11.61 20.00
CA GLU A 123 12.03 12.65 19.35
C GLU A 123 13.53 12.35 19.43
N ASP A 124 14.00 11.89 20.60
CA ASP A 124 15.39 11.53 20.82
C ASP A 124 15.76 10.27 20.03
N ARG A 125 14.84 9.30 19.89
CA ARG A 125 15.02 8.13 19.02
C ARG A 125 15.17 8.55 17.56
N ARG A 126 14.30 9.42 17.05
CA ARG A 126 14.37 9.91 15.66
C ARG A 126 15.69 10.62 15.38
N GLN A 127 16.13 11.52 16.27
CA GLN A 127 17.41 12.21 16.11
C GLN A 127 18.60 11.24 16.13
N THR A 128 18.53 10.21 16.97
CA THR A 128 19.57 9.17 17.04
C THR A 128 19.58 8.30 15.78
N ALA A 129 18.42 8.02 15.19
CA ALA A 129 18.26 7.16 14.02
C ALA A 129 18.53 7.86 12.69
N GLU A 130 18.32 9.16 12.57
CA GLU A 130 18.33 9.89 11.28
C GLU A 130 19.58 9.62 10.41
N ALA A 131 20.77 9.72 11.00
CA ALA A 131 22.02 9.49 10.27
C ALA A 131 22.16 8.04 9.81
N LEU A 132 21.70 7.09 10.63
CA LEU A 132 21.75 5.67 10.34
C LEU A 132 20.71 5.28 9.28
N GLU A 133 19.48 5.75 9.42
CA GLU A 133 18.41 5.58 8.42
C GLU A 133 18.88 6.08 7.05
N LYS A 134 19.47 7.28 6.99
CA LYS A 134 20.01 7.83 5.74
C LYS A 134 21.09 6.94 5.12
N SER A 135 21.99 6.39 5.93
CA SER A 135 23.03 5.47 5.45
C SER A 135 22.42 4.15 4.95
N LEU A 136 21.46 3.59 5.69
CA LEU A 136 20.79 2.35 5.36
C LEU A 136 19.95 2.48 4.09
N TRP A 137 19.28 3.62 3.90
CA TRP A 137 18.58 3.94 2.67
C TRP A 137 19.52 3.92 1.46
N GLN A 138 20.70 4.53 1.56
CA GLN A 138 21.68 4.54 0.48
C GLN A 138 22.23 3.14 0.17
N GLU A 139 22.45 2.32 1.19
CA GLU A 139 22.89 0.93 1.01
C GLU A 139 21.79 0.11 0.31
N CYS A 140 20.54 0.20 0.78
CA CYS A 140 19.39 -0.50 0.19
C CYS A 140 19.12 -0.04 -1.24
N ALA A 141 19.22 1.27 -1.53
CA ALA A 141 19.05 1.79 -2.89
C ALA A 141 20.11 1.26 -3.87
N ARG A 142 21.30 0.88 -3.37
CA ARG A 142 22.41 0.42 -4.20
C ARG A 142 22.50 -1.09 -4.34
N TYR A 143 22.14 -1.84 -3.31
CA TYR A 143 22.34 -3.28 -3.23
C TYR A 143 21.06 -4.06 -2.91
N GLY A 144 19.92 -3.38 -2.81
CA GLY A 144 18.67 -4.00 -2.37
C GLY A 144 18.85 -4.68 -1.02
N ILE A 145 18.42 -5.94 -0.94
CA ILE A 145 18.55 -6.78 0.27
C ILE A 145 19.79 -7.68 0.26
N ASP A 146 20.64 -7.62 -0.76
CA ASP A 146 21.72 -8.60 -0.98
C ASP A 146 22.76 -8.63 0.15
N ARG A 147 22.87 -7.53 0.91
CA ARG A 147 23.80 -7.37 2.03
C ARG A 147 23.13 -7.44 3.40
N LEU A 148 21.83 -7.75 3.44
CA LEU A 148 21.09 -7.92 4.67
C LEU A 148 21.18 -9.37 5.14
N GLY A 149 21.61 -9.56 6.39
CA GLY A 149 21.66 -10.87 7.04
C GLY A 149 20.49 -11.05 8.00
N PHE A 150 19.76 -12.16 7.86
CA PHE A 150 18.73 -12.55 8.82
C PHE A 150 19.35 -13.37 9.95
N ILE A 151 19.22 -12.88 11.19
CA ILE A 151 19.59 -13.64 12.39
C ILE A 151 18.33 -14.31 12.91
N LEU A 152 18.27 -15.63 12.80
CA LEU A 152 17.18 -16.41 13.40
C LEU A 152 17.40 -16.49 14.92
N PRO A 153 16.33 -16.41 15.73
CA PRO A 153 16.46 -16.67 17.15
C PRO A 153 17.03 -18.09 17.36
N PRO A 154 17.82 -18.30 18.44
CA PRO A 154 18.28 -19.64 18.77
C PRO A 154 17.08 -20.58 18.87
N THR A 155 17.18 -21.74 18.24
CA THR A 155 16.18 -22.79 18.38
C THR A 155 16.30 -23.31 19.80
N ASP A 156 15.29 -23.09 20.63
CA ASP A 156 15.19 -23.76 21.92
C ASP A 156 15.22 -25.27 21.67
N GLY A 157 16.27 -25.92 22.17
CA GLY A 157 16.46 -27.38 22.14
C GLY A 157 15.88 -28.06 23.36
#